data_AF-A0A1I6WHG7-F1
#
_entry.id   AF-A0A1I6WHG7-F1
#
_cell.length_a   1.000
_cell.length_b   1.000
_cell.length_c   1.000
_cell.angle_alpha   90.00
_cell.angle_beta   90.00
_cell.angle_gamma   90.00
#
_symmetry.space_group_name_H-M   'P 1'
#
loop_
_entity.id
_entity.type
_entity.pdbx_description
1 polymer ?
#
loop_
_entity_poly.entity_id
_entity_poly.type
_entity_poly.pdbx_seq_one_letter_code
_entity_poly.pdbx_strand_id
1 'polypeptide(L)'
;MADEIHPADRRAFLLAGLSKSSKLVEVGPSYNPLVPKRDGWNTFIIDHASRQDLVAKYEIHAKAIDVIEEVDFIWRGGSLADALPEDQRGTFDAFIASHVIEHTPDIVTFLQAARTVVRPDGLVILAVPDKRKCFDFYRQPSSTADAVVAFEERRDRHELRTHIEYSIRTVLKGGMPAWFDTDTRPVEIIKGLDDLPITLSLRFNNDYVDAHNWIFVPSSFRLMMLELGQTGYIDLEVDELVERPDTEFLVRMRPGFRKLGLPELQARRRALMDQVLIEIAEQTRQIEGAPLYVASQPPPPPRPRRRWWQRRA
;
A
#
# COMPACT_ATOMS: atom_id res chain seq x y z
N MET A 1 17.51 7.41 28.79
CA MET A 1 17.16 8.60 28.01
C MET A 1 16.63 8.08 26.70
N ALA A 2 15.35 8.32 26.43
CA ALA A 2 14.67 7.79 25.25
C ALA A 2 15.23 8.52 24.03
N ASP A 3 15.87 7.78 23.13
CA ASP A 3 16.25 8.31 21.82
C ASP A 3 14.97 8.78 21.12
N GLU A 4 14.86 10.09 20.87
CA GLU A 4 13.80 10.66 20.06
C GLU A 4 13.87 10.00 18.67
N ILE A 5 12.86 9.16 18.38
CA ILE A 5 12.66 8.58 17.06
C ILE A 5 12.41 9.75 16.11
N HIS A 6 13.43 10.13 15.34
CA HIS A 6 13.27 11.19 14.35
C HIS A 6 12.25 10.69 13.31
N PRO A 7 11.13 11.40 13.07
CA PRO A 7 10.11 11.01 12.10
C PRO A 7 10.61 10.90 10.65
N ALA A 8 11.91 11.14 10.40
CA ALA A 8 12.54 11.10 9.09
C ALA A 8 13.05 9.69 8.70
N ASP A 9 13.20 8.75 9.64
CA ASP A 9 13.60 7.38 9.31
C ASP A 9 12.37 6.46 9.18
N ARG A 10 12.13 6.00 7.95
CA ARG A 10 11.06 5.05 7.60
C ARG A 10 11.06 3.82 8.50
N ARG A 11 12.22 3.19 8.74
CA ARG A 11 12.29 1.98 9.57
C ARG A 11 12.01 2.32 11.01
N ALA A 12 12.53 3.43 11.52
CA ALA A 12 12.34 3.83 12.90
C ALA A 12 10.85 4.07 13.24
N PHE A 13 10.10 4.73 12.35
CA PHE A 13 8.65 4.91 12.54
C PHE A 13 7.89 3.57 12.46
N LEU A 14 8.11 2.80 11.39
CA LEU A 14 7.39 1.54 11.20
C LEU A 14 7.67 0.54 12.33
N LEU A 15 8.89 0.50 12.85
CA LEU A 15 9.32 -0.46 13.87
C LEU A 15 9.33 0.10 15.29
N ALA A 16 8.77 1.31 15.51
CA ALA A 16 8.67 1.91 16.83
C ALA A 16 7.98 0.94 17.81
N GLY A 17 8.63 0.69 18.96
CA GLY A 17 8.16 -0.24 19.99
C GLY A 17 8.33 -1.73 19.68
N LEU A 18 8.86 -2.10 18.50
CA LEU A 18 9.18 -3.48 18.15
C LEU A 18 10.67 -3.78 18.36
N SER A 19 10.97 -5.05 18.62
CA SER A 19 12.34 -5.54 18.80
C SER A 19 12.54 -6.83 18.02
N LYS A 20 13.79 -7.29 17.91
CA LYS A 20 14.11 -8.54 17.21
C LYS A 20 13.43 -9.77 17.82
N SER A 21 13.04 -9.74 19.09
CA SER A 21 12.29 -10.81 19.76
C SER A 21 10.78 -10.75 19.51
N SER A 22 10.25 -9.61 19.04
CA SER A 22 8.83 -9.50 18.67
C SER A 22 8.49 -10.51 17.59
N LYS A 23 7.36 -11.20 17.72
CA LYS A 23 6.86 -12.14 16.72
C LYS A 23 6.13 -11.38 15.61
N LEU A 24 6.75 -11.28 14.43
CA LEU A 24 6.26 -10.44 13.34
C LEU A 24 5.79 -11.29 12.16
N VAL A 25 4.81 -10.79 11.43
CA VAL A 25 4.51 -11.27 10.08
C VAL A 25 4.75 -10.15 9.09
N GLU A 26 5.49 -10.43 8.02
CA GLU A 26 5.73 -9.51 6.91
C GLU A 26 5.18 -10.12 5.62
N VAL A 27 4.23 -9.41 5.00
CA VAL A 27 3.56 -9.85 3.77
C VAL A 27 4.27 -9.26 2.56
N GLY A 28 4.60 -10.12 1.59
CA GLY A 28 5.17 -9.72 0.30
C GLY A 28 6.48 -8.93 0.37
N PRO A 29 7.45 -9.23 1.27
CA PRO A 29 8.69 -8.45 1.36
C PRO A 29 9.54 -8.51 0.09
N SER A 30 9.37 -9.59 -0.70
CA SER A 30 10.13 -9.83 -1.92
C SER A 30 11.64 -9.62 -1.68
N TYR A 31 12.29 -8.76 -2.47
CA TYR A 31 13.71 -8.43 -2.36
C TYR A 31 14.01 -7.22 -1.45
N ASN A 32 13.03 -6.66 -0.75
CA ASN A 32 13.25 -5.52 0.15
C ASN A 32 12.49 -5.69 1.49
N PRO A 33 12.85 -6.71 2.29
CA PRO A 33 12.26 -6.92 3.62
C PRO A 33 12.55 -5.75 4.57
N LEU A 34 11.53 -5.36 5.35
CA LEU A 34 11.63 -4.38 6.42
C LEU A 34 12.21 -4.98 7.70
N VAL A 35 11.89 -6.25 7.99
CA VAL A 35 12.34 -6.98 9.19
C VAL A 35 12.93 -8.34 8.80
N PRO A 36 14.06 -8.34 8.06
CA PRO A 36 14.63 -9.56 7.49
C PRO A 36 15.09 -10.55 8.57
N LYS A 37 14.80 -11.85 8.36
CA LYS A 37 15.26 -12.93 9.23
C LYS A 37 16.78 -12.97 9.34
N ARG A 38 17.50 -12.65 8.25
CA ARG A 38 18.97 -12.61 8.22
C ARG A 38 19.57 -11.64 9.25
N ASP A 39 18.83 -10.59 9.62
CA ASP A 39 19.28 -9.61 10.62
C ASP A 39 18.92 -10.06 12.05
N GLY A 40 18.37 -11.26 12.22
CA GLY A 40 17.98 -11.85 13.51
C GLY A 40 16.58 -11.48 13.99
N TRP A 41 15.70 -11.02 13.10
CA TRP A 41 14.29 -10.78 13.45
C TRP A 41 13.48 -12.07 13.52
N ASN A 42 12.61 -12.19 14.51
CA ASN A 42 11.60 -13.25 14.61
C ASN A 42 10.40 -12.95 13.68
N THR A 43 10.66 -12.97 12.37
CA THR A 43 9.68 -12.64 11.33
C THR A 43 9.24 -13.89 10.58
N PHE A 44 7.94 -13.99 10.34
CA PHE A 44 7.33 -14.95 9.42
C PHE A 44 6.93 -14.25 8.13
N ILE A 45 7.23 -14.86 6.98
CA ILE A 45 6.97 -14.31 5.66
C ILE A 45 5.74 -14.97 5.05
N ILE A 46 4.82 -14.13 4.58
CA ILE A 46 3.69 -14.56 3.74
C ILE A 46 3.90 -14.01 2.33
N ASP A 47 3.82 -14.87 1.33
CA ASP A 47 3.94 -14.45 -0.07
C ASP A 47 3.05 -15.30 -0.99
N HIS A 48 2.81 -14.82 -2.22
CA HIS A 48 2.04 -15.54 -3.24
C HIS A 48 2.79 -16.72 -3.87
N ALA A 49 4.11 -16.77 -3.67
CA ALA A 49 4.99 -17.73 -4.30
C ALA A 49 6.08 -18.20 -3.32
N SER A 50 6.69 -19.35 -3.59
CA SER A 50 7.83 -19.83 -2.81
C SER A 50 9.06 -18.94 -3.03
N ARG A 51 10.05 -19.01 -2.14
CA ARG A 51 11.33 -18.30 -2.37
C ARG A 51 11.96 -18.69 -3.71
N GLN A 52 11.92 -19.97 -4.07
CA GLN A 52 12.45 -20.46 -5.35
C GLN A 52 11.76 -19.77 -6.54
N ASP A 53 10.43 -19.71 -6.52
CA ASP A 53 9.64 -19.07 -7.57
C ASP A 53 9.89 -17.55 -7.62
N LEU A 54 10.02 -16.90 -6.46
CA LEU A 54 10.36 -15.48 -6.36
C LEU A 54 11.76 -15.21 -6.93
N VAL A 55 12.75 -16.02 -6.57
CA VAL A 55 14.12 -15.92 -7.12
C VAL A 55 14.11 -16.07 -8.63
N ALA A 56 13.40 -17.05 -9.18
CA ALA A 56 13.25 -17.23 -10.62
C ALA A 56 12.55 -16.01 -11.28
N LYS A 57 11.48 -15.51 -10.67
CA LYS A 57 10.77 -14.30 -11.13
C LYS A 57 11.68 -13.07 -11.17
N TYR A 58 12.60 -12.95 -10.22
CA TYR A 58 13.52 -11.80 -10.09
C TYR A 58 14.93 -12.09 -10.59
N GLU A 59 15.18 -13.17 -11.35
CA GLU A 59 16.52 -13.57 -11.80
C GLU A 59 17.20 -12.48 -12.66
N ILE A 60 16.41 -11.74 -13.44
CA ILE A 60 16.86 -10.57 -14.23
C ILE A 60 17.37 -9.42 -13.32
N HIS A 61 17.02 -9.44 -12.04
CA HIS A 61 17.43 -8.50 -11.01
C HIS A 61 18.55 -9.08 -10.12
N ALA A 62 19.46 -9.88 -10.71
CA ALA A 62 20.56 -10.68 -10.13
C ALA A 62 21.25 -10.21 -8.83
N LYS A 63 21.22 -8.92 -8.46
CA LYS A 63 21.76 -8.40 -7.19
C LYS A 63 20.76 -8.42 -6.01
N ALA A 64 19.50 -8.78 -6.26
CA ALA A 64 18.40 -8.70 -5.30
C ALA A 64 17.87 -10.08 -4.86
N ILE A 65 18.34 -11.17 -5.47
CA ILE A 65 17.82 -12.52 -5.19
C ILE A 65 18.33 -13.09 -3.86
N ASP A 66 19.57 -12.76 -3.47
CA ASP A 66 20.15 -13.21 -2.19
C ASP A 66 19.45 -12.56 -0.99
N VAL A 67 18.74 -11.45 -1.23
CA VAL A 67 17.94 -10.75 -0.22
C VAL A 67 16.49 -11.23 -0.12
N ILE A 68 16.08 -12.22 -0.89
CA ILE A 68 14.76 -12.84 -0.72
C ILE A 68 14.83 -13.86 0.42
N GLU A 69 14.03 -13.63 1.45
CA GLU A 69 13.90 -14.50 2.63
C GLU A 69 13.13 -15.79 2.30
N GLU A 70 13.29 -16.81 3.14
CA GLU A 70 12.43 -18.01 3.06
C GLU A 70 10.98 -17.65 3.41
N VAL A 71 10.04 -18.16 2.60
CA VAL A 71 8.60 -17.94 2.74
C VAL A 71 8.03 -19.02 3.67
N ASP A 72 7.37 -18.62 4.76
CA ASP A 72 6.81 -19.55 5.74
C ASP A 72 5.39 -19.98 5.35
N PHE A 73 4.60 -19.08 4.77
CA PHE A 73 3.22 -19.34 4.36
C PHE A 73 2.95 -18.84 2.94
N ILE A 74 2.43 -19.72 2.08
CA ILE A 74 2.10 -19.37 0.69
C ILE A 74 0.60 -19.03 0.61
N TRP A 75 0.27 -17.81 0.18
CA TRP A 75 -1.10 -17.32 0.03
C TRP A 75 -1.48 -17.18 -1.45
N ARG A 76 -2.40 -18.02 -1.95
CA ARG A 76 -2.81 -18.04 -3.37
C ARG A 76 -4.22 -17.52 -3.63
N GLY A 77 -4.95 -17.09 -2.61
CA GLY A 77 -6.33 -16.65 -2.71
C GLY A 77 -7.09 -16.77 -1.39
N GLY A 78 -8.34 -16.31 -1.38
CA GLY A 78 -9.14 -16.24 -0.16
C GLY A 78 -8.56 -15.29 0.89
N SER A 79 -8.96 -15.47 2.14
CA SER A 79 -8.41 -14.68 3.25
C SER A 79 -6.95 -15.04 3.48
N LEU A 80 -6.09 -14.03 3.61
CA LEU A 80 -4.68 -14.22 3.93
C LEU A 80 -4.47 -14.96 5.26
N ALA A 81 -5.39 -14.79 6.21
CA ALA A 81 -5.34 -15.50 7.50
C ALA A 81 -5.42 -17.02 7.33
N ASP A 82 -6.01 -17.51 6.23
CA ASP A 82 -6.15 -18.94 5.95
C ASP A 82 -4.84 -19.61 5.53
N ALA A 83 -3.84 -18.83 5.12
CA ALA A 83 -2.50 -19.36 4.87
C ALA A 83 -1.75 -19.72 6.17
N LEU A 84 -2.19 -19.22 7.32
CA LEU A 84 -1.56 -19.49 8.61
C LEU A 84 -2.24 -20.66 9.34
N PRO A 85 -1.45 -21.49 10.05
CA PRO A 85 -1.99 -22.44 11.03
C PRO A 85 -2.89 -21.73 12.05
N GLU A 86 -3.98 -22.39 12.46
CA GLU A 86 -4.97 -21.80 13.37
C GLU A 86 -4.36 -21.35 14.70
N ASP A 87 -3.40 -22.11 15.25
CA ASP A 87 -2.70 -21.82 16.50
C ASP A 87 -1.75 -20.60 16.41
N GLN A 88 -1.47 -20.11 15.20
CA GLN A 88 -0.69 -18.89 14.99
C GLN A 88 -1.56 -17.64 14.85
N ARG A 89 -2.86 -17.77 14.56
CA ARG A 89 -3.77 -16.63 14.44
C ARG A 89 -3.93 -15.95 15.81
N GLY A 90 -3.86 -14.62 15.84
CA GLY A 90 -3.94 -13.85 17.07
C GLY A 90 -2.68 -13.88 17.95
N THR A 91 -1.54 -14.35 17.44
CA THR A 91 -0.30 -14.50 18.24
C THR A 91 0.80 -13.52 17.87
N PHE A 92 0.67 -12.78 16.77
CA PHE A 92 1.71 -11.88 16.27
C PHE A 92 1.65 -10.52 16.95
N ASP A 93 2.83 -9.99 17.32
CA ASP A 93 2.99 -8.63 17.82
C ASP A 93 2.66 -7.59 16.75
N ALA A 94 3.03 -7.86 15.50
CA ALA A 94 2.65 -6.99 14.39
C ALA A 94 2.50 -7.73 13.05
N PHE A 95 1.62 -7.16 12.24
CA PHE A 95 1.43 -7.46 10.82
C PHE A 95 1.97 -6.32 9.99
N ILE A 96 2.90 -6.60 9.08
CA ILE A 96 3.61 -5.61 8.29
C ILE A 96 3.30 -5.85 6.81
N ALA A 97 2.87 -4.81 6.10
CA ALA A 97 2.67 -4.83 4.67
C ALA A 97 3.14 -3.52 4.03
N SER A 98 4.15 -3.60 3.19
CA SER A 98 4.77 -2.43 2.55
C SER A 98 4.58 -2.54 1.05
N HIS A 99 3.78 -1.67 0.45
CA HIS A 99 3.42 -1.73 -0.97
C HIS A 99 2.74 -3.05 -1.39
N VAL A 100 1.70 -3.43 -0.64
CA VAL A 100 0.94 -4.68 -0.85
C VAL A 100 -0.55 -4.40 -0.92
N ILE A 101 -1.04 -3.56 0.00
CA ILE A 101 -2.47 -3.27 0.15
C ILE A 101 -3.09 -2.82 -1.17
N GLU A 102 -2.38 -2.02 -1.96
CA GLU A 102 -2.83 -1.51 -3.24
C GLU A 102 -2.98 -2.58 -4.32
N HIS A 103 -2.34 -3.74 -4.16
CA HIS A 103 -2.44 -4.88 -5.07
C HIS A 103 -3.56 -5.86 -4.69
N THR A 104 -4.26 -5.64 -3.58
CA THR A 104 -5.33 -6.56 -3.18
C THR A 104 -6.61 -6.31 -4.00
N PRO A 105 -7.37 -7.36 -4.33
CA PRO A 105 -8.67 -7.21 -4.98
C PRO A 105 -9.75 -6.70 -4.01
N ASP A 106 -9.61 -7.03 -2.73
CA ASP A 106 -10.50 -6.66 -1.63
C ASP A 106 -9.69 -6.24 -0.39
N ILE A 107 -9.69 -4.93 -0.12
CA ILE A 107 -8.99 -4.32 1.02
C ILE A 107 -9.64 -4.67 2.36
N VAL A 108 -10.95 -4.90 2.41
CA VAL A 108 -11.65 -5.22 3.66
C VAL A 108 -11.23 -6.62 4.11
N THR A 109 -11.30 -7.61 3.22
CA THR A 109 -10.84 -8.98 3.53
C THR A 109 -9.37 -9.00 3.94
N PHE A 110 -8.51 -8.21 3.28
CA PHE A 110 -7.10 -8.08 3.65
C PHE A 110 -6.92 -7.51 5.06
N LEU A 111 -7.64 -6.44 5.42
CA LEU A 111 -7.56 -5.82 6.75
C LEU A 111 -8.18 -6.69 7.85
N GLN A 112 -9.26 -7.42 7.55
CA GLN A 112 -9.82 -8.44 8.47
C GLN A 112 -8.82 -9.58 8.72
N ALA A 113 -8.10 -10.02 7.70
CA ALA A 113 -7.02 -10.99 7.84
C ALA A 113 -5.90 -10.43 8.73
N ALA A 114 -5.44 -9.20 8.48
CA ALA A 114 -4.42 -8.55 9.31
C ALA A 114 -4.85 -8.49 10.79
N ARG A 115 -6.10 -8.11 11.05
CA ARG A 115 -6.69 -8.10 12.40
C ARG A 115 -6.72 -9.49 13.06
N THR A 116 -7.05 -10.53 12.28
CA THR A 116 -7.12 -11.92 12.74
C THR A 116 -5.74 -12.46 13.11
N VAL A 117 -4.69 -12.03 12.41
CA VAL A 117 -3.33 -12.53 12.61
C VAL A 117 -2.67 -11.91 13.86
N VAL A 118 -2.91 -10.64 14.14
CA VAL A 118 -2.29 -9.95 15.28
C VAL A 118 -3.00 -10.23 16.61
N ARG A 119 -2.24 -10.22 17.70
CA ARG A 119 -2.78 -10.29 19.07
C ARG A 119 -3.74 -9.12 19.37
N PRO A 120 -4.61 -9.22 20.40
CA PRO A 120 -5.61 -8.19 20.69
C PRO A 120 -5.07 -6.77 20.86
N ASP A 121 -3.81 -6.63 21.28
CA ASP A 121 -3.09 -5.37 21.45
C ASP A 121 -1.87 -5.24 20.51
N GLY A 122 -1.87 -6.02 19.42
CA GLY A 122 -0.83 -5.98 18.39
C GLY A 122 -1.00 -4.80 17.43
N LEU A 123 -0.16 -4.75 16.40
CA LEU A 123 -0.11 -3.63 15.45
C LEU A 123 -0.29 -4.09 14.01
N VAL A 124 -1.03 -3.32 13.22
CA VAL A 124 -1.02 -3.44 11.76
C VAL A 124 -0.25 -2.24 11.20
N ILE A 125 0.86 -2.52 10.52
CA ILE A 125 1.84 -1.53 10.04
C ILE A 125 1.83 -1.56 8.52
N LEU A 126 1.53 -0.41 7.91
CA LEU A 126 1.42 -0.29 6.47
C LEU A 126 2.36 0.80 5.93
N ALA A 127 2.93 0.54 4.76
CA ALA A 127 3.54 1.56 3.92
C ALA A 127 2.71 1.63 2.64
N VAL A 128 2.03 2.76 2.42
CA VAL A 128 0.98 2.90 1.40
C VAL A 128 1.44 3.94 0.37
N PRO A 129 1.36 3.65 -0.94
CA PRO A 129 1.67 4.65 -1.96
C PRO A 129 0.81 5.91 -1.80
N ASP A 130 1.47 7.06 -1.83
CA ASP A 130 0.80 8.34 -2.01
C ASP A 130 0.66 8.62 -3.51
N LYS A 131 -0.57 8.63 -4.00
CA LYS A 131 -0.86 8.87 -5.42
C LYS A 131 -0.31 10.19 -5.95
N ARG A 132 0.06 11.15 -5.09
CA ARG A 132 0.64 12.44 -5.51
C ARG A 132 2.11 12.31 -5.90
N LYS A 133 2.74 11.17 -5.57
CA LYS A 133 4.20 10.96 -5.56
C LYS A 133 4.60 9.65 -6.28
N CYS A 134 3.68 9.06 -7.02
CA CYS A 134 3.87 7.83 -7.80
C CYS A 134 3.12 7.86 -9.14
N PHE A 135 3.36 6.87 -9.98
CA PHE A 135 2.77 6.66 -11.30
C PHE A 135 1.23 6.60 -11.32
N ASP A 136 0.55 6.51 -10.17
CA ASP A 136 -0.90 6.71 -10.03
C ASP A 136 -1.33 8.19 -10.04
N PHE A 137 -0.42 9.11 -10.39
CA PHE A 137 -0.61 10.56 -10.35
C PHE A 137 -1.96 11.03 -10.88
N TYR A 138 -2.43 10.51 -12.00
CA TYR A 138 -3.70 10.92 -12.61
C TYR A 138 -4.92 10.07 -12.25
N ARG A 139 -4.76 9.05 -11.42
CA ARG A 139 -5.87 8.21 -10.97
C ARG A 139 -6.63 8.90 -9.84
N GLN A 140 -7.88 8.53 -9.62
CA GLN A 140 -8.67 9.11 -8.52
C GLN A 140 -8.44 8.32 -7.23
N PRO A 141 -8.47 8.96 -6.05
CA PRO A 141 -8.50 8.24 -4.78
C PRO A 141 -9.67 7.26 -4.72
N SER A 142 -9.42 6.06 -4.19
CA SER A 142 -10.45 5.08 -3.90
C SER A 142 -11.38 5.57 -2.79
N SER A 143 -12.66 5.28 -2.93
CA SER A 143 -13.71 5.61 -1.96
C SER A 143 -14.08 4.42 -1.09
N THR A 144 -14.71 4.68 0.06
CA THR A 144 -15.28 3.63 0.90
C THR A 144 -16.32 2.78 0.17
N ALA A 145 -17.05 3.35 -0.79
CA ALA A 145 -17.98 2.59 -1.61
C ALA A 145 -17.26 1.53 -2.46
N ASP A 146 -16.09 1.87 -3.03
CA ASP A 146 -15.26 0.91 -3.78
C ASP A 146 -14.84 -0.27 -2.88
N ALA A 147 -14.45 0.01 -1.63
CA ALA A 147 -14.07 -1.01 -0.66
C ALA A 147 -15.24 -1.92 -0.25
N VAL A 148 -16.40 -1.32 0.05
CA VAL A 148 -17.61 -2.08 0.41
C VAL A 148 -18.07 -2.96 -0.74
N VAL A 149 -18.16 -2.43 -1.97
CA VAL A 149 -18.59 -3.22 -3.13
C VAL A 149 -17.63 -4.37 -3.40
N ALA A 150 -16.31 -4.14 -3.33
CA ALA A 150 -15.32 -5.20 -3.51
C ALA A 150 -15.48 -6.34 -2.49
N PHE A 151 -15.81 -5.99 -1.24
CA PHE A 151 -16.07 -6.97 -0.18
C PHE A 151 -17.37 -7.74 -0.38
N GLU A 152 -18.48 -7.05 -0.67
CA GLU A 152 -19.79 -7.69 -0.89
C GLU A 152 -19.75 -8.64 -2.10
N GLU A 153 -19.00 -8.28 -3.14
CA GLU A 153 -18.78 -9.12 -4.33
C GLU A 153 -17.74 -10.22 -4.10
N ARG A 154 -17.06 -10.24 -2.95
CA ARG A 154 -15.98 -11.18 -2.61
C ARG A 154 -14.90 -11.25 -3.69
N ARG A 155 -14.45 -10.08 -4.15
CA ARG A 155 -13.49 -10.00 -5.25
C ARG A 155 -12.18 -10.70 -4.88
N ASP A 156 -11.80 -11.67 -5.70
CA ASP A 156 -10.51 -12.37 -5.62
C ASP A 156 -9.56 -11.95 -6.75
N ARG A 157 -10.01 -11.06 -7.65
CA ARG A 157 -9.31 -10.55 -8.83
C ARG A 157 -9.61 -9.07 -9.06
N HIS A 158 -8.75 -8.40 -9.81
CA HIS A 158 -9.01 -7.04 -10.26
C HIS A 158 -10.07 -7.02 -11.37
N GLU A 159 -10.93 -6.01 -11.34
CA GLU A 159 -11.90 -5.80 -12.40
C GLU A 159 -11.25 -5.27 -13.68
N LEU A 160 -11.92 -5.47 -14.80
CA LEU A 160 -11.51 -4.87 -16.07
C LEU A 160 -11.35 -3.34 -15.96
N ARG A 161 -12.22 -2.67 -15.18
CA ARG A 161 -12.12 -1.23 -14.90
C ARG A 161 -10.77 -0.87 -14.27
N THR A 162 -10.31 -1.63 -13.27
CA THR A 162 -9.02 -1.42 -12.61
C THR A 162 -7.88 -1.49 -13.61
N HIS A 163 -7.90 -2.48 -14.52
CA HIS A 163 -6.88 -2.60 -15.55
C HIS A 163 -6.91 -1.46 -16.56
N ILE A 164 -8.10 -1.00 -16.99
CA ILE A 164 -8.25 0.15 -17.89
C ILE A 164 -7.66 1.40 -17.23
N GLU A 165 -8.07 1.71 -16.01
CA GLU A 165 -7.59 2.88 -15.25
C GLU A 165 -6.08 2.81 -14.99
N TYR A 166 -5.57 1.65 -14.59
CA TYR A 166 -4.14 1.42 -14.40
C TYR A 166 -3.38 1.65 -15.72
N SER A 167 -3.83 1.05 -16.81
CA SER A 167 -3.19 1.13 -18.11
C SER A 167 -3.14 2.58 -18.60
N ILE A 168 -4.27 3.23 -18.84
CA ILE A 168 -4.30 4.54 -19.54
C ILE A 168 -3.80 5.72 -18.69
N ARG A 169 -3.52 5.52 -17.38
CA ARG A 169 -3.10 6.59 -16.46
C ARG A 169 -1.74 6.34 -15.80
N THR A 170 -1.03 5.26 -16.15
CA THR A 170 0.32 5.04 -15.63
C THR A 170 1.27 6.07 -16.24
N VAL A 171 1.96 6.82 -15.38
CA VAL A 171 2.92 7.85 -15.79
C VAL A 171 4.29 7.72 -15.11
N LEU A 172 5.32 8.30 -15.71
CA LEU A 172 6.65 8.45 -15.11
C LEU A 172 7.03 9.92 -14.99
N LYS A 173 7.98 10.26 -14.12
CA LYS A 173 8.70 11.54 -14.13
C LYS A 173 10.19 11.30 -14.34
N GLY A 174 10.70 11.73 -15.50
CA GLY A 174 12.07 11.47 -15.94
C GLY A 174 12.44 10.00 -15.79
N GLY A 175 11.61 9.13 -16.38
CA GLY A 175 11.79 7.68 -16.38
C GLY A 175 11.55 6.96 -15.05
N MET A 176 11.10 7.66 -14.00
CA MET A 176 10.86 7.08 -12.67
C MET A 176 9.36 7.00 -12.34
N PRO A 177 8.89 5.88 -11.74
CA PRO A 177 7.48 5.65 -11.39
C PRO A 177 7.11 6.24 -10.01
N ALA A 178 8.05 6.90 -9.38
CA ALA A 178 8.04 7.30 -7.99
C ALA A 178 8.96 8.52 -7.87
N TRP A 179 8.53 9.55 -7.15
CA TRP A 179 9.25 10.82 -7.05
C TRP A 179 8.97 11.52 -5.72
N PHE A 180 9.69 12.61 -5.47
CA PHE A 180 9.45 13.50 -4.33
C PHE A 180 8.30 14.47 -4.62
N ASP A 181 7.58 14.92 -3.61
CA ASP A 181 6.50 15.91 -3.76
C ASP A 181 6.93 17.27 -4.33
N THR A 182 8.23 17.56 -4.30
CA THR A 182 8.87 18.71 -4.93
C THR A 182 9.22 18.49 -6.40
N ASP A 183 9.01 17.30 -6.96
CA ASP A 183 9.39 17.02 -8.34
C ASP A 183 8.41 17.67 -9.34
N THR A 184 8.82 18.78 -9.94
CA THR A 184 8.05 19.53 -10.93
C THR A 184 8.33 19.12 -12.37
N ARG A 185 9.08 18.03 -12.61
CA ARG A 185 9.31 17.55 -13.99
C ARG A 185 7.97 17.17 -14.63
N PRO A 186 7.81 17.40 -15.95
CA PRO A 186 6.62 16.98 -16.65
C PRO A 186 6.47 15.46 -16.53
N VAL A 187 5.23 15.01 -16.41
CA VAL A 187 4.91 13.59 -16.43
C VAL A 187 4.91 13.07 -17.86
N GLU A 188 5.37 11.83 -18.01
CA GLU A 188 5.42 11.09 -19.25
C GLU A 188 4.37 9.96 -19.17
N ILE A 189 3.38 9.97 -20.07
CA ILE A 189 2.42 8.87 -20.19
C ILE A 189 3.16 7.69 -20.84
N ILE A 190 3.24 6.56 -20.12
CA ILE A 190 3.95 5.37 -20.62
C ILE A 190 3.04 4.26 -21.10
N LYS A 191 1.76 4.36 -20.78
CA LYS A 191 0.71 3.48 -21.28
C LYS A 191 -0.46 4.35 -21.70
N GLY A 192 -0.74 4.38 -23.00
CA GLY A 192 -1.65 5.35 -23.61
C GLY A 192 -3.00 4.74 -23.96
N LEU A 193 -3.80 5.49 -24.73
CA LEU A 193 -5.08 4.98 -25.26
C LEU A 193 -4.89 3.87 -26.30
N ASP A 194 -3.71 3.80 -26.91
CA ASP A 194 -3.26 2.75 -27.81
C ASP A 194 -3.13 1.37 -27.13
N ASP A 195 -2.94 1.32 -25.81
CA ASP A 195 -2.94 0.08 -25.02
C ASP A 195 -4.36 -0.43 -24.68
N LEU A 196 -5.41 0.36 -24.96
CA LEU A 196 -6.77 0.02 -24.56
C LEU A 196 -7.27 -1.29 -25.19
N PRO A 197 -7.05 -1.61 -26.49
CA PRO A 197 -7.46 -2.89 -27.07
C PRO A 197 -6.82 -4.11 -26.36
N ILE A 198 -5.54 -4.00 -26.01
CA ILE A 198 -4.80 -5.05 -25.28
C ILE A 198 -5.40 -5.18 -23.88
N THR A 199 -5.60 -4.06 -23.19
CA THR A 199 -6.19 -4.04 -21.84
C THR A 199 -7.61 -4.62 -21.83
N LEU A 200 -8.41 -4.30 -22.85
CA LEU A 200 -9.76 -4.84 -23.02
C LEU A 200 -9.79 -6.35 -23.25
N SER A 201 -8.73 -6.95 -23.81
CA SER A 201 -8.65 -8.41 -23.97
C SER A 201 -8.53 -9.16 -22.63
N LEU A 202 -8.14 -8.48 -21.55
CA LEU A 202 -8.08 -9.08 -20.20
C LEU A 202 -9.44 -9.58 -19.70
N ARG A 203 -10.55 -9.11 -20.29
CA ARG A 203 -11.90 -9.66 -20.00
C ARG A 203 -12.05 -11.15 -20.33
N PHE A 204 -11.17 -11.67 -21.18
CA PHE A 204 -11.12 -13.09 -21.55
C PHE A 204 -10.02 -13.86 -20.81
N ASN A 205 -9.20 -13.15 -20.00
CA ASN A 205 -8.14 -13.77 -19.24
C ASN A 205 -8.69 -14.27 -17.90
N ASN A 206 -8.57 -15.58 -17.67
CA ASN A 206 -8.95 -16.23 -16.42
C ASN A 206 -7.78 -16.36 -15.44
N ASP A 207 -6.63 -15.76 -15.71
CA ASP A 207 -5.51 -15.68 -14.78
C ASP A 207 -5.56 -14.37 -13.99
N TYR A 208 -4.95 -14.37 -12.80
CA TYR A 208 -4.77 -13.15 -12.04
C TYR A 208 -3.75 -12.27 -12.77
N VAL A 209 -4.17 -11.07 -13.16
CA VAL A 209 -3.30 -10.01 -13.64
C VAL A 209 -3.26 -8.96 -12.56
N ASP A 210 -2.07 -8.52 -12.19
CA ASP A 210 -1.89 -7.57 -11.10
C ASP A 210 -1.98 -6.12 -11.58
N ALA A 211 -2.54 -5.27 -10.72
CA ALA A 211 -2.58 -3.83 -10.89
C ALA A 211 -2.69 -3.15 -9.53
N HIS A 212 -2.34 -1.87 -9.45
CA HIS A 212 -2.81 -1.05 -8.33
C HIS A 212 -4.32 -0.89 -8.42
N ASN A 213 -5.03 -1.36 -7.41
CA ASN A 213 -6.47 -1.24 -7.24
C ASN A 213 -6.84 -0.12 -6.26
N TRP A 214 -6.10 0.01 -5.16
CA TRP A 214 -6.39 0.99 -4.10
C TRP A 214 -5.46 2.18 -4.16
N ILE A 215 -6.04 3.37 -4.32
CA ILE A 215 -5.32 4.62 -4.61
C ILE A 215 -5.62 5.60 -3.50
N PHE A 216 -4.58 6.14 -2.87
CA PHE A 216 -4.76 6.97 -1.68
C PHE A 216 -3.95 8.25 -1.71
N VAL A 217 -4.57 9.29 -1.16
CA VAL A 217 -3.87 10.33 -0.42
C VAL A 217 -4.05 10.03 1.08
N PRO A 218 -3.19 10.56 1.97
CA PRO A 218 -3.24 10.25 3.41
C PRO A 218 -4.63 10.41 4.04
N SER A 219 -5.32 11.51 3.76
CA SER A 219 -6.64 11.78 4.31
C SER A 219 -7.72 10.86 3.73
N SER A 220 -7.61 10.41 2.48
CA SER A 220 -8.58 9.49 1.88
C SER A 220 -8.46 8.08 2.46
N PHE A 221 -7.24 7.65 2.79
CA PHE A 221 -7.02 6.42 3.55
C PHE A 221 -7.65 6.52 4.95
N ARG A 222 -7.37 7.61 5.70
CA ARG A 222 -7.97 7.83 7.02
C ARG A 222 -9.51 7.87 6.98
N LEU A 223 -10.08 8.51 5.95
CA LEU A 223 -11.53 8.56 5.75
C LEU A 223 -12.11 7.16 5.56
N MET A 224 -11.51 6.35 4.67
CA MET A 224 -11.95 4.99 4.43
C MET A 224 -11.86 4.13 5.69
N MET A 225 -10.74 4.17 6.41
CA MET A 225 -10.59 3.40 7.65
C MET A 225 -11.59 3.81 8.74
N LEU A 226 -11.84 5.12 8.89
CA LEU A 226 -12.85 5.63 9.81
C LEU A 226 -14.23 5.09 9.44
N GLU A 227 -14.63 5.22 8.17
CA GLU A 227 -15.97 4.84 7.73
C GLU A 227 -16.18 3.33 7.84
N LEU A 228 -15.24 2.52 7.35
CA LEU A 228 -15.29 1.05 7.46
C LEU A 228 -15.34 0.57 8.92
N GLY A 229 -14.62 1.23 9.83
CA GLY A 229 -14.71 0.94 11.25
C GLY A 229 -16.10 1.25 11.81
N GLN A 230 -16.62 2.47 11.56
CA GLN A 230 -17.93 2.87 12.08
C GLN A 230 -19.11 2.07 11.51
N THR A 231 -18.97 1.51 10.30
CA THR A 231 -19.97 0.64 9.67
C THR A 231 -19.76 -0.84 9.96
N GLY A 232 -18.69 -1.22 10.68
CA GLY A 232 -18.45 -2.58 11.15
C GLY A 232 -17.81 -3.52 10.14
N TYR A 233 -17.25 -3.01 9.04
CA TYR A 233 -16.50 -3.84 8.07
C TYR A 233 -15.11 -4.22 8.59
N ILE A 234 -14.49 -3.39 9.43
CA ILE A 234 -13.17 -3.68 10.02
C ILE A 234 -13.16 -3.39 11.53
N ASP A 235 -12.34 -4.14 12.27
CA ASP A 235 -12.05 -3.95 13.69
C ASP A 235 -10.63 -3.37 13.88
N LEU A 236 -10.36 -2.25 13.23
CA LEU A 236 -9.07 -1.57 13.24
C LEU A 236 -9.27 -0.05 13.21
N GLU A 237 -8.36 0.69 13.84
CA GLU A 237 -8.29 2.14 13.72
C GLU A 237 -6.88 2.65 13.47
N VAL A 238 -6.78 3.73 12.70
CA VAL A 238 -5.50 4.41 12.46
C VAL A 238 -5.08 5.13 13.74
N ASP A 239 -3.99 4.68 14.32
CA ASP A 239 -3.36 5.28 15.50
C ASP A 239 -2.45 6.42 15.07
N GLU A 240 -1.51 6.12 14.18
CA GLU A 240 -0.56 7.09 13.65
C GLU A 240 -0.50 7.00 12.12
N LEU A 241 -0.35 8.16 11.46
CA LEU A 241 -0.02 8.24 10.04
C LEU A 241 0.94 9.39 9.83
N VAL A 242 2.04 9.12 9.14
CA VAL A 242 3.07 10.10 8.82
C VAL A 242 3.30 10.12 7.31
N GLU A 243 3.14 11.30 6.72
CA GLU A 243 3.49 11.54 5.32
C GLU A 243 5.00 11.53 5.13
N ARG A 244 5.43 11.08 3.95
CA ARG A 244 6.83 11.14 3.54
C ARG A 244 6.99 12.12 2.39
N PRO A 245 8.16 12.78 2.26
CA PRO A 245 8.43 13.60 1.10
C PRO A 245 8.54 12.78 -0.19
N ASP A 246 8.83 11.47 -0.08
CA ASP A 246 8.86 10.51 -1.19
C ASP A 246 7.53 9.74 -1.31
N THR A 247 7.54 8.63 -2.03
CA THR A 247 6.41 7.95 -2.70
C THR A 247 5.27 7.44 -1.82
N GLU A 248 5.40 7.46 -0.49
CA GLU A 248 4.50 6.76 0.42
C GLU A 248 4.08 7.60 1.63
N PHE A 249 3.08 7.12 2.36
CA PHE A 249 2.83 7.50 3.75
C PHE A 249 2.83 6.24 4.62
N LEU A 250 3.24 6.41 5.87
CA LEU A 250 3.43 5.32 6.82
C LEU A 250 2.26 5.29 7.79
N VAL A 251 1.71 4.12 8.05
CA VAL A 251 0.51 3.93 8.88
C VAL A 251 0.80 2.92 9.97
N ARG A 252 0.40 3.25 11.19
CA ARG A 252 0.27 2.30 12.30
C ARG A 252 -1.19 2.27 12.72
N MET A 253 -1.77 1.07 12.73
CA MET A 253 -3.14 0.83 13.12
C MET A 253 -3.16 -0.13 14.30
N ARG A 254 -4.19 0.00 15.13
CA ARG A 254 -4.42 -0.89 16.27
C ARG A 254 -5.76 -1.61 16.14
N PRO A 255 -5.88 -2.84 16.66
CA PRO A 255 -7.15 -3.51 16.89
C PRO A 255 -8.17 -2.63 17.61
N GLY A 256 -9.43 -2.77 17.22
CA GLY A 256 -10.51 -1.95 17.76
C GLY A 256 -10.71 -0.64 17.01
N PHE A 257 -11.86 -0.02 17.25
CA PHE A 257 -12.10 1.36 16.87
C PHE A 257 -12.97 2.06 17.92
N ARG A 258 -12.75 3.36 18.11
CA ARG A 258 -13.66 4.16 18.94
C ARG A 258 -14.97 4.42 18.19
N LYS A 259 -16.08 3.86 18.65
CA LYS A 259 -17.42 4.20 18.14
C LYS A 259 -17.74 5.66 18.47
N LEU A 260 -18.14 6.43 17.46
CA LEU A 260 -18.42 7.85 17.58
C LEU A 260 -19.93 8.13 17.61
N GLY A 261 -20.33 9.19 18.29
CA GLY A 261 -21.69 9.72 18.16
C GLY A 261 -21.89 10.34 16.78
N LEU A 262 -23.12 10.30 16.25
CA LEU A 262 -23.41 10.75 14.89
C LEU A 262 -22.93 12.18 14.57
N PRO A 263 -23.12 13.20 15.44
CA PRO A 263 -22.62 14.54 15.16
C PRO A 263 -21.09 14.61 15.05
N GLU A 264 -20.38 13.93 15.96
CA GLU A 264 -18.91 13.85 15.95
C GLU A 264 -18.41 13.12 14.71
N LEU A 265 -19.07 12.01 14.34
CA LEU A 265 -18.75 11.25 13.14
C LEU A 265 -18.89 12.12 11.89
N GLN A 266 -20.00 12.83 11.72
CA GLN A 266 -20.19 13.69 10.54
C GLN A 266 -19.18 14.84 10.49
N ALA A 267 -18.86 15.44 11.63
CA ALA A 267 -17.82 16.48 11.69
C ALA A 267 -16.44 15.94 11.28
N ARG A 268 -16.06 14.76 11.78
CA ARG A 268 -14.77 14.12 11.44
C ARG A 268 -14.70 13.68 9.98
N ARG A 269 -15.80 13.12 9.45
CA ARG A 269 -15.92 12.76 8.03
C ARG A 269 -15.75 13.97 7.14
N ARG A 270 -16.50 15.05 7.40
CA ARG A 270 -16.39 16.30 6.64
C ARG A 270 -14.96 16.85 6.67
N ALA A 271 -14.34 16.92 7.85
CA ALA A 271 -12.98 17.40 7.98
C ALA A 271 -11.98 16.59 7.13
N LEU A 272 -12.12 15.26 7.11
CA LEU A 272 -11.29 14.39 6.26
C LEU A 272 -11.60 14.59 4.77
N MET A 273 -12.87 14.73 4.39
CA MET A 273 -13.25 15.03 3.00
C MET A 273 -12.67 16.37 2.52
N ASP A 274 -12.69 17.41 3.37
CA ASP A 274 -12.07 18.70 3.07
C ASP A 274 -10.54 18.53 2.88
N GLN A 275 -9.89 17.73 3.74
CA GLN A 275 -8.46 17.43 3.59
C GLN A 275 -8.14 16.66 2.31
N VAL A 276 -9.01 15.73 1.87
CA VAL A 276 -8.82 15.04 0.58
C VAL A 276 -8.77 16.07 -0.56
N LEU A 277 -9.70 17.03 -0.57
CA LEU A 277 -9.72 18.07 -1.59
C LEU A 277 -8.46 18.94 -1.54
N ILE A 278 -8.00 19.29 -0.33
CA ILE A 278 -6.76 20.05 -0.14
C ILE A 278 -5.55 19.25 -0.67
N GLU A 279 -5.37 18.00 -0.26
CA GLU A 279 -4.25 17.16 -0.69
C GLU A 279 -4.24 16.96 -2.22
N ILE A 280 -5.41 16.82 -2.85
CA ILE A 280 -5.54 16.77 -4.31
C ILE A 280 -5.19 18.12 -4.95
N ALA A 281 -5.58 19.25 -4.36
CA ALA A 281 -5.15 20.55 -4.83
C ALA A 281 -3.62 20.73 -4.71
N GLU A 282 -3.01 20.27 -3.62
CA GLU A 282 -1.55 20.33 -3.42
C GLU A 282 -0.77 19.54 -4.47
N GLN A 283 -1.35 18.46 -5.01
CA GLN A 283 -0.76 17.72 -6.12
C GLN A 283 -0.46 18.63 -7.32
N THR A 284 -1.27 19.66 -7.54
CA THR A 284 -1.11 20.61 -8.65
C THR A 284 0.11 21.51 -8.51
N ARG A 285 0.72 21.60 -7.32
CA ARG A 285 2.02 22.29 -7.12
C ARG A 285 3.12 21.74 -8.02
N GLN A 286 2.99 20.48 -8.44
CA GLN A 286 3.94 19.78 -9.31
C GLN A 286 3.67 19.97 -10.81
N ILE A 287 2.62 20.72 -11.19
CA ILE A 287 2.20 20.90 -12.59
C ILE A 287 2.51 22.33 -13.01
N GLU A 288 3.42 22.49 -13.97
CA GLU A 288 3.75 23.80 -14.53
C GLU A 288 2.49 24.52 -15.06
N GLY A 289 2.33 25.79 -14.68
CA GLY A 289 1.18 26.60 -15.06
C GLY A 289 -0.08 26.42 -14.18
N ALA A 290 -0.07 25.50 -13.21
CA ALA A 290 -1.17 25.39 -12.25
C ALA A 290 -1.21 26.58 -11.28
N PRO A 291 -2.38 26.98 -10.74
CA PRO A 291 -2.49 28.11 -9.80
C PRO A 291 -1.62 27.98 -8.54
N LEU A 292 -1.38 26.76 -8.08
CA LEU A 292 -0.55 26.47 -6.90
C LEU A 292 0.89 26.09 -7.27
N TYR A 293 1.31 26.20 -8.53
CA TYR A 293 2.63 25.79 -8.96
C TYR A 293 3.74 26.44 -8.14
N VAL A 294 4.67 25.63 -7.63
CA VAL A 294 5.86 26.11 -6.91
C VAL A 294 7.08 25.65 -7.70
N ALA A 295 7.74 26.59 -8.36
CA ALA A 295 9.00 26.32 -9.06
C ALA A 295 10.04 25.83 -8.04
N SER A 296 10.49 24.59 -8.18
CA SER A 296 11.57 24.04 -7.37
C SER A 296 12.51 23.21 -8.24
N GLN A 297 13.81 23.24 -7.92
CA GLN A 297 14.75 22.30 -8.53
C GLN A 297 14.52 20.93 -7.89
N PRO A 298 14.24 19.88 -8.68
CA PRO A 298 13.93 18.58 -8.12
C PRO A 298 15.17 18.05 -7.38
N PRO A 299 15.02 17.50 -6.17
CA PRO A 299 16.05 16.64 -5.62
C PRO A 299 16.33 15.50 -6.63
N PRO A 300 17.55 14.92 -6.65
CA PRO A 300 17.81 13.76 -7.50
C PRO A 300 16.71 12.72 -7.26
N PRO A 301 16.21 12.05 -8.33
CA PRO A 301 15.11 11.11 -8.18
C PRO A 301 15.43 10.11 -7.06
N PRO A 302 14.41 9.65 -6.31
CA PRO A 302 14.64 8.64 -5.27
C PRO A 302 15.44 7.50 -5.88
N ARG A 303 16.49 7.05 -5.18
CA ARG A 303 17.42 6.06 -5.71
C ARG A 303 16.61 4.92 -6.32
N PRO A 304 16.92 4.47 -7.55
CA PRO A 304 16.15 3.42 -8.19
C PRO A 304 16.16 2.17 -7.32
N ARG A 305 15.06 1.93 -6.59
CA ARG A 305 14.66 0.57 -6.24
C ARG A 305 14.20 -0.03 -7.57
N ARG A 306 15.09 -0.84 -8.16
CA ARG A 306 15.02 -1.27 -9.56
C ARG A 306 13.67 -1.92 -9.88
N ARG A 307 12.91 -1.26 -10.77
CA ARG A 307 11.81 -1.77 -11.61
C ARG A 307 10.94 -2.86 -10.97
N TRP A 308 9.97 -2.46 -10.15
CA TRP A 308 8.83 -3.33 -9.78
C TRP A 308 7.65 -3.25 -10.77
N TRP A 309 7.60 -2.20 -11.59
CA TRP A 309 6.48 -1.89 -12.49
C TRP A 309 6.59 -2.38 -13.92
N GLN A 310 7.78 -2.80 -14.33
CA GLN A 310 7.99 -3.22 -15.70
C GLN A 310 7.87 -4.73 -15.77
N ARG A 311 6.77 -5.17 -16.38
CA ARG A 311 6.37 -6.56 -16.69
C ARG A 311 5.52 -7.22 -15.60
N ARG A 312 4.33 -6.66 -15.41
CA ARG A 312 3.10 -7.38 -15.01
C ARG A 312 2.09 -7.20 -16.15
N ALA A 313 2.43 -7.76 -17.31
CA ALA A 313 1.55 -7.95 -18.46
C ALA A 313 1.74 -9.41 -18.90
#